data_AF-A0A2M9ZMB8-F1
#
_entry.id   AF-A0A2M9ZMB8-F1
#
_cell.length_a   1.000
_cell.length_b   1.000
_cell.length_c   1.000
_cell.angle_alpha   90.00
_cell.angle_beta   90.00
_cell.angle_gamma   90.00
#
_symmetry.space_group_name_H-M   'P 1'
#
loop_
_entity.id
_entity.type
_entity.pdbx_description
1 polymer ?
#
loop_
_entity_poly.entity_id
_entity_poly.type
_entity_poly.pdbx_seq_one_letter_code
_entity_poly.pdbx_strand_id
1 'polypeptide(L)'
;MKRFRFALEPVLRLRKIKEDQKLEELAKLVAEVNRRRFEIEENENRIRTTSSAPLSADANLKDYSYLQTYMRQLLTRNSELESEIGTFDQPIESKRKEVTDARKDRRVMELLKEKKYEQFLKGYKKRERITAEEVFLSKLVQIRREEAHELDKSKRDPKIFTFDTRDFERTGQEDAGLSELRKLYERYKK
;
A
#
# COMPACT_ATOMS: atom_id res chain seq x y z
N MET A 1 -11.63 -2.77 11.67
CA MET A 1 -10.36 -3.53 11.57
C MET A 1 -9.19 -2.64 11.96
N LYS A 2 -8.29 -3.10 12.84
CA LYS A 2 -7.07 -2.32 13.18
C LYS A 2 -6.13 -2.34 11.98
N ARG A 3 -5.80 -1.16 11.43
CA ARG A 3 -4.83 -1.02 10.34
C ARG A 3 -3.40 -1.26 10.87
N PHE A 4 -2.55 -1.89 10.08
CA PHE A 4 -1.13 -2.04 10.41
C PHE A 4 -0.46 -0.66 10.52
N ARG A 5 0.28 -0.42 11.59
CA ARG A 5 1.09 0.78 11.78
C ARG A 5 2.52 0.37 12.05
N PHE A 6 3.43 0.79 11.19
CA PHE A 6 4.86 0.53 11.37
C PHE A 6 5.47 1.63 12.25
N ALA A 7 6.01 1.25 13.41
CA ALA A 7 6.56 2.21 14.37
C ALA A 7 7.73 3.02 13.80
N LEU A 8 8.51 2.43 12.89
CA LEU A 8 9.68 3.07 12.28
C LEU A 8 9.37 3.70 10.92
N GLU A 9 8.09 3.97 10.62
CA GLU A 9 7.70 4.68 9.40
C GLU A 9 8.35 6.06 9.26
N PRO A 10 8.47 6.89 10.34
CA PRO A 10 9.17 8.17 10.25
C PRO A 10 10.65 8.00 9.87
N VAL A 11 11.31 6.97 10.41
CA VAL A 11 12.72 6.66 10.13
C VAL A 11 12.89 6.23 8.67
N LEU A 12 11.97 5.41 8.14
CA LEU A 12 11.97 5.00 6.74
C LEU A 12 11.84 6.21 5.81
N ARG A 13 10.94 7.16 6.13
CA ARG A 13 10.79 8.40 5.36
C ARG A 13 12.05 9.26 5.40
N LEU A 14 12.65 9.40 6.58
CA LEU A 14 13.89 10.16 6.73
C LEU A 14 15.03 9.54 5.89
N ARG A 15 15.16 8.21 5.87
CA ARG A 15 16.15 7.52 5.03
C ARG A 15 15.88 7.71 3.54
N LYS A 16 14.61 7.74 3.12
CA LYS A 16 14.25 8.05 1.73
C LYS A 16 14.68 9.48 1.37
N ILE A 17 14.38 10.48 2.20
CA ILE A 17 14.79 11.86 1.96
C ILE A 17 16.33 11.96 1.86
N LYS A 18 17.06 11.25 2.73
CA LYS A 18 18.53 11.21 2.66
C LYS A 18 19.05 10.58 1.36
N GLU A 19 18.43 9.49 0.88
CA GLU A 19 18.78 8.91 -0.42
C GLU A 19 18.53 9.91 -1.55
N ASP A 20 17.36 10.56 -1.55
CA ASP A 20 16.98 11.53 -2.58
C ASP A 20 17.96 12.73 -2.60
N GLN A 21 18.38 13.23 -1.44
CA GLN A 21 19.41 14.28 -1.32
C GLN A 21 20.75 13.84 -1.92
N LYS A 22 21.19 12.61 -1.63
CA LYS A 22 22.46 12.09 -2.18
C LYS A 22 22.38 11.87 -3.68
N LEU A 23 21.21 11.46 -4.18
CA LEU A 23 20.96 11.33 -5.61
C LEU A 23 20.98 12.70 -6.30
N GLU A 24 20.43 13.73 -5.68
CA GLU A 24 20.47 15.10 -6.19
C GLU A 24 21.90 15.64 -6.26
N GLU A 25 22.71 15.42 -5.21
CA GLU A 25 24.14 15.76 -5.20
C GLU A 25 24.89 15.10 -6.36
N LEU A 26 24.65 13.80 -6.59
CA LEU A 26 25.25 13.07 -7.72
C LEU A 26 24.77 13.61 -9.07
N ALA A 27 23.48 13.93 -9.19
CA ALA A 27 22.90 14.46 -10.43
C ALA A 27 23.51 15.81 -10.81
N LYS A 28 23.80 16.68 -9.83
CA LYS A 28 24.48 17.97 -10.06
C LYS A 28 25.88 17.76 -10.65
N LEU A 29 26.68 16.86 -10.09
CA LEU A 29 28.01 16.55 -10.61
C LEU A 29 27.97 15.98 -12.03
N VAL A 30 27.03 15.06 -12.30
CA VAL A 30 26.84 14.49 -13.63
C VAL A 30 26.38 15.55 -14.63
N ALA A 31 25.50 16.47 -14.23
CA ALA A 31 25.07 17.58 -15.06
C ALA A 31 26.24 18.51 -15.43
N GLU A 32 27.14 18.79 -14.49
CA GLU A 32 28.35 19.58 -14.74
C GLU A 32 29.31 18.90 -15.72
N VAL A 33 29.50 17.59 -15.62
CA VAL A 33 30.30 16.82 -16.59
C VAL A 33 29.64 16.83 -17.97
N ASN A 34 28.32 16.63 -18.03
CA ASN A 34 27.59 16.65 -19.30
C ASN A 34 27.64 18.02 -19.97
N ARG A 35 27.57 19.11 -19.19
CA ARG A 35 27.72 20.48 -19.71
C ARG A 35 29.09 20.67 -20.37
N ARG A 36 30.17 20.20 -19.74
CA ARG A 36 31.52 20.28 -20.31
C ARG A 36 31.68 19.42 -21.55
N ARG A 37 31.10 18.22 -21.57
CA ARG A 37 31.07 17.34 -22.75
C ARG A 37 30.33 18.00 -23.92
N PHE A 38 29.22 18.67 -23.64
CA PHE A 38 28.48 19.42 -24.64
C PHE A 38 29.31 20.60 -25.19
N GLU A 39 30.07 21.31 -24.35
CA GLU A 39 30.99 22.36 -24.80
C GLU A 39 32.10 21.81 -25.71
N ILE A 40 32.65 20.64 -25.41
CA ILE A 40 33.61 19.94 -26.29
C ILE A 40 32.96 19.64 -27.64
N GLU A 41 31.75 19.07 -27.65
CA GLU A 41 31.02 18.73 -28.88
C GLU A 41 30.71 19.99 -29.71
N GLU A 42 30.31 21.10 -29.08
CA GLU A 42 30.13 22.38 -29.78
C GLU A 42 31.45 22.88 -30.39
N ASN A 43 32.55 22.81 -29.66
CA ASN A 43 33.86 23.24 -30.16
C ASN A 43 34.32 22.36 -31.33
N GLU A 44 34.12 21.05 -31.25
CA GLU A 44 34.39 20.13 -32.37
C GLU A 44 33.56 20.45 -33.60
N ASN A 45 32.26 20.73 -33.41
CA ASN A 45 31.38 21.14 -34.50
C ASN A 45 31.86 22.45 -35.12
N ARG A 46 32.26 23.44 -34.31
CA ARG A 46 32.84 24.70 -34.80
C ARG A 46 34.11 24.43 -35.61
N ILE A 47 35.04 23.61 -35.11
CA ILE A 47 36.26 23.23 -35.83
C ILE A 47 35.91 22.60 -37.18
N ARG A 48 34.95 21.66 -37.21
CA ARG A 48 34.51 20.99 -38.45
C ARG A 48 33.93 22.00 -39.45
N THR A 49 33.02 22.87 -39.03
CA THR A 49 32.42 23.90 -39.89
C THR A 49 33.46 24.88 -40.41
N THR A 50 34.38 25.31 -39.55
CA THR A 50 35.45 26.23 -39.95
C THR A 50 36.45 25.56 -40.89
N SER A 51 36.70 24.25 -40.75
CA SER A 51 37.60 23.49 -41.64
C SER A 51 36.97 23.12 -42.99
N SER A 52 35.64 22.94 -43.03
CA SER A 52 34.90 22.59 -44.25
C SER A 52 34.44 23.80 -45.06
N ALA A 53 34.51 25.01 -44.48
CA ALA A 53 34.15 26.24 -45.19
C ALA A 53 35.15 26.50 -46.33
N PRO A 54 34.68 26.65 -47.59
CA PRO A 54 35.56 27.02 -48.69
C PRO A 54 36.13 28.42 -48.43
N LEU A 55 37.45 28.55 -48.43
CA LEU A 55 38.08 29.87 -48.41
C LEU A 55 37.75 30.58 -49.72
N SER A 56 37.24 31.81 -49.63
CA SER A 56 37.05 32.68 -50.80
C SER A 56 38.37 32.86 -51.55
N ALA A 57 38.31 32.98 -52.88
CA ALA A 57 39.49 33.19 -53.73
C ALA A 57 40.30 34.46 -53.37
N ASP A 58 39.67 35.42 -52.67
CA ASP A 58 40.29 36.66 -52.18
C ASP A 58 40.84 36.57 -50.73
N ALA A 59 40.82 35.38 -50.11
CA ALA A 59 41.27 35.23 -48.73
C ALA A 59 42.78 35.48 -48.61
N ASN A 60 43.16 36.34 -47.66
CA ASN A 60 44.55 36.71 -47.45
C ASN A 60 45.26 35.68 -46.56
N LEU A 61 46.59 35.57 -46.65
CA LEU A 61 47.40 34.68 -45.81
C LEU A 61 47.19 34.93 -44.31
N LYS A 62 46.87 36.18 -43.93
CA LYS A 62 46.53 36.57 -42.56
C LYS A 62 45.23 35.91 -42.06
N ASP A 63 44.24 35.77 -42.93
CA ASP A 63 42.95 35.17 -42.57
C ASP A 63 43.12 33.68 -42.29
N TYR A 64 43.98 33.01 -43.07
CA TYR A 64 44.35 31.62 -42.82
C TYR A 64 45.07 31.44 -41.47
N SER A 65 46.05 32.30 -41.17
CA SER A 65 46.76 32.28 -39.88
C SER A 65 45.82 32.52 -38.70
N TYR A 66 44.84 33.40 -38.85
CA TYR A 66 43.83 33.66 -37.81
C TYR A 66 42.94 32.43 -37.58
N LEU A 67 42.44 31.83 -38.66
CA LEU A 67 41.61 30.62 -38.63
C LEU A 67 42.33 29.45 -37.95
N GLN A 68 43.59 29.22 -38.31
CA GLN A 68 44.43 28.17 -37.74
C GLN A 68 44.70 28.41 -36.24
N THR A 69 44.94 29.66 -35.84
CA THR A 69 45.13 30.03 -34.44
C THR A 69 43.85 29.82 -33.64
N TYR A 70 42.70 30.20 -34.19
CA TYR A 70 41.39 29.98 -33.60
C TYR A 70 41.09 28.48 -33.39
N MET A 71 41.31 27.64 -34.40
CA MET A 71 41.15 26.19 -34.26
C MET A 71 42.06 25.62 -33.17
N ARG A 72 43.32 26.07 -33.10
CA ARG A 72 44.27 25.63 -32.07
C ARG A 72 43.82 26.03 -30.68
N GLN A 73 43.22 27.21 -30.51
CA GLN A 73 42.63 27.65 -29.24
C GLN A 73 41.46 26.75 -28.84
N LEU A 74 40.56 26.42 -29.77
CA LEU A 74 39.45 25.49 -29.52
C LEU A 74 39.94 24.09 -29.11
N LEU A 75 40.96 23.57 -29.79
CA LEU A 75 41.56 22.27 -29.44
C LEU A 75 42.22 22.29 -28.05
N THR A 76 42.92 23.37 -27.73
CA THR A 76 43.53 23.56 -26.40
C THR A 76 42.44 23.60 -25.33
N ARG A 77 41.35 24.35 -25.59
CA ARG A 77 40.19 24.41 -24.69
C ARG A 77 39.53 23.05 -24.49
N ASN A 78 39.40 22.24 -25.55
CA ASN A 78 38.87 20.89 -25.43
C ASN A 78 39.75 20.00 -24.55
N SER A 79 41.07 20.08 -24.71
CA SER A 79 42.01 19.33 -23.85
C SER A 79 41.93 19.76 -22.39
N GLU A 80 41.77 21.06 -22.11
CA GLU A 80 41.52 21.57 -20.76
C GLU A 80 40.21 21.01 -20.18
N LEU A 81 39.11 21.07 -20.95
CA LEU A 81 37.81 20.54 -20.54
C LEU A 81 37.85 19.03 -20.28
N GLU A 82 38.58 18.26 -21.09
CA GLU A 82 38.79 16.83 -20.87
C GLU A 82 39.56 16.57 -19.57
N SER A 83 40.61 17.34 -19.30
CA SER A 83 41.34 17.27 -18.04
C SER A 83 40.44 17.65 -16.86
N GLU A 84 39.62 18.69 -16.99
CA GLU A 84 38.63 19.07 -15.97
C GLU A 84 37.65 17.93 -15.72
N ILE A 85 37.10 17.29 -16.77
CA ILE A 85 36.19 16.14 -16.64
C ILE A 85 36.86 15.00 -15.87
N GLY A 86 38.13 14.71 -16.14
CA GLY A 86 38.89 13.69 -15.40
C GLY A 86 38.98 13.97 -13.90
N THR A 87 38.97 15.24 -13.47
CA THR A 87 38.95 15.58 -12.04
C THR A 87 37.61 15.25 -11.35
N PHE A 88 36.51 15.12 -12.12
CA PHE A 88 35.19 14.77 -11.58
C PHE A 88 34.99 13.27 -11.37
N ASP A 89 35.83 12.41 -11.92
CA ASP A 89 35.66 10.95 -11.81
C ASP A 89 35.71 10.47 -10.35
N GLN A 90 36.69 10.95 -9.57
CA GLN A 90 36.79 10.58 -8.15
C GLN A 90 35.60 11.11 -7.31
N PRO A 91 35.20 12.40 -7.40
CA PRO A 91 33.99 12.89 -6.74
C PRO A 91 32.72 12.11 -7.12
N ILE A 92 32.53 11.79 -8.40
CA ILE A 92 31.38 11.03 -8.89
C ILE A 92 31.37 9.63 -8.29
N GLU A 93 32.50 8.93 -8.29
CA GLU A 93 32.60 7.59 -7.70
C GLU A 93 32.37 7.63 -6.18
N SER A 94 32.87 8.64 -5.48
CA SER A 94 32.58 8.84 -4.06
C SER A 94 31.08 9.01 -3.81
N LYS A 95 30.42 9.88 -4.58
CA LYS A 95 28.97 10.12 -4.44
C LYS A 95 28.12 8.92 -4.84
N ARG A 96 28.54 8.14 -5.84
CA ARG A 96 27.90 6.86 -6.20
C ARG A 96 27.94 5.87 -5.03
N LYS A 97 29.05 5.78 -4.30
CA LYS A 97 29.15 4.96 -3.09
C LYS A 97 28.21 5.45 -2.00
N GLU A 98 28.19 6.76 -1.72
CA GLU A 98 27.26 7.37 -0.75
C GLU A 98 25.79 7.06 -1.06
N VAL A 99 25.37 7.20 -2.32
CA VAL A 99 24.00 6.85 -2.76
C VAL A 99 23.72 5.37 -2.57
N THR A 100 24.68 4.51 -2.91
CA THR A 100 24.55 3.06 -2.77
C THR A 100 24.38 2.65 -1.30
N ASP A 101 25.12 3.28 -0.40
CA ASP A 101 25.00 2.99 1.03
C ASP A 101 23.69 3.52 1.62
N ALA A 102 23.27 4.72 1.23
CA ALA A 102 21.95 5.26 1.58
C ALA A 102 20.79 4.35 1.09
N ARG A 103 20.93 3.77 -0.10
CA ARG A 103 20.00 2.77 -0.66
C ARG A 103 19.94 1.50 0.18
N LYS A 104 21.10 0.96 0.56
CA LYS A 104 21.16 -0.22 1.45
C LYS A 104 20.45 0.07 2.77
N ASP A 105 20.72 1.23 3.37
CA ASP A 105 20.09 1.66 4.61
C ASP A 105 18.57 1.78 4.49
N ARG A 106 18.04 2.33 3.40
CA ARG A 106 16.60 2.33 3.14
C ARG A 106 16.08 0.90 3.01
N ARG A 107 16.76 0.07 2.22
CA ARG A 107 16.31 -1.30 1.92
C ARG A 107 16.21 -2.17 3.17
N VAL A 108 17.15 -2.02 4.11
CA VAL A 108 17.09 -2.70 5.41
C VAL A 108 15.80 -2.36 6.17
N MET A 109 15.40 -1.08 6.18
CA MET A 109 14.18 -0.65 6.87
C MET A 109 12.90 -1.14 6.18
N GLU A 110 12.90 -1.21 4.85
CA GLU A 110 11.80 -1.80 4.10
C GLU A 110 11.63 -3.27 4.41
N LEU A 111 12.72 -4.03 4.43
CA LEU A 111 12.70 -5.45 4.79
C LEU A 111 12.18 -5.65 6.22
N LEU A 112 12.55 -4.77 7.16
CA LEU A 112 12.01 -4.80 8.52
C LEU A 112 10.50 -4.51 8.54
N LYS A 113 10.02 -3.57 7.74
CA LYS A 113 8.60 -3.26 7.59
C LYS A 113 7.82 -4.45 7.03
N GLU A 114 8.33 -5.08 5.97
CA GLU A 114 7.76 -6.29 5.36
C GLU A 114 7.66 -7.42 6.39
N LYS A 115 8.74 -7.73 7.10
CA LYS A 115 8.74 -8.77 8.16
C LYS A 115 7.74 -8.47 9.27
N LYS A 116 7.63 -7.21 9.72
CA LYS A 116 6.66 -6.81 10.75
C LYS A 116 5.22 -6.89 10.24
N TYR A 117 5.00 -6.59 8.96
CA TYR A 117 3.70 -6.72 8.32
C TYR A 117 3.28 -8.19 8.22
N GLU A 118 4.18 -9.09 7.85
CA GLU A 118 3.90 -10.53 7.84
C GLU A 118 3.54 -11.06 9.24
N GLN A 119 4.26 -10.64 10.27
CA GLN A 119 3.95 -10.99 11.66
C GLN A 119 2.55 -10.51 12.08
N PHE A 120 2.22 -9.26 11.72
CA PHE A 120 0.88 -8.72 11.95
C PHE A 120 -0.20 -9.53 11.23
N LEU A 121 0.01 -9.87 9.96
CA LEU A 121 -0.95 -10.64 9.17
C LEU A 121 -1.15 -12.06 9.73
N LYS A 122 -0.07 -12.74 10.15
CA LYS A 122 -0.14 -14.05 10.81
C LYS A 122 -0.93 -13.97 12.11
N GLY A 123 -0.66 -12.97 12.95
CA GLY A 123 -1.39 -12.75 14.20
C GLY A 123 -2.87 -12.41 13.97
N TYR A 124 -3.16 -11.62 12.94
CA TYR A 124 -4.52 -11.26 12.55
C TYR A 124 -5.33 -12.49 12.11
N LYS A 125 -4.79 -13.28 11.18
CA LYS A 125 -5.42 -14.53 10.71
C LYS A 125 -5.65 -15.52 11.85
N LYS A 126 -4.71 -15.64 12.79
CA LYS A 126 -4.87 -16.50 13.97
C LYS A 126 -6.05 -16.05 14.84
N ARG A 127 -6.21 -14.74 15.07
CA ARG A 127 -7.33 -14.19 15.84
C ARG A 127 -8.65 -14.39 15.12
N GLU A 128 -8.71 -14.11 13.82
CA GLU A 128 -9.92 -14.34 13.02
C GLU A 128 -10.36 -15.80 13.06
N ARG A 129 -9.41 -16.74 12.96
CA ARG A 129 -9.69 -18.17 13.09
C ARG A 129 -10.29 -18.52 14.45
N ILE A 130 -9.68 -18.04 15.55
CA ILE A 130 -10.20 -18.28 16.91
C ILE A 130 -11.61 -17.71 17.05
N THR A 131 -11.86 -16.47 16.61
CA THR A 131 -13.19 -15.87 16.68
C THR A 131 -14.22 -16.61 15.83
N ALA A 132 -13.82 -17.15 14.67
CA ALA A 132 -14.70 -17.95 13.83
C ALA A 132 -15.05 -19.30 14.49
N GLU A 133 -14.07 -19.96 15.11
CA GLU A 133 -14.26 -21.19 15.88
C GLU A 133 -15.18 -20.95 17.09
N GLU A 134 -15.00 -19.86 17.84
CA GLU A 134 -15.88 -19.47 18.96
C GLU A 134 -17.33 -19.20 18.50
N VAL A 135 -17.51 -18.49 17.39
CA VAL A 135 -18.84 -18.24 16.81
C VAL A 135 -19.49 -19.54 16.31
N PHE A 136 -18.70 -20.44 15.72
CA PHE A 136 -19.19 -21.75 15.29
C PHE A 136 -19.63 -22.62 16.46
N LEU A 137 -18.79 -22.72 17.51
CA LEU A 137 -19.10 -23.50 18.71
C LEU A 137 -20.32 -22.95 19.44
N SER A 138 -20.45 -21.63 19.57
CA SER A 138 -21.62 -21.03 20.23
C SER A 138 -22.93 -21.34 19.51
N LYS A 139 -22.94 -21.28 18.17
CA LYS A 139 -24.10 -21.70 17.35
C LYS A 139 -24.41 -23.19 17.51
N LEU A 140 -23.39 -24.04 17.50
CA LEU A 140 -23.59 -25.48 17.65
C LEU A 140 -24.16 -25.85 19.03
N VAL A 141 -23.73 -25.15 20.09
CA VAL A 141 -24.29 -25.29 21.43
C VAL A 141 -25.75 -24.82 21.48
N GLN A 142 -26.10 -23.73 20.79
CA GLN A 142 -27.49 -23.27 20.68
C GLN A 142 -28.38 -24.33 20.01
N ILE A 143 -27.98 -24.84 18.84
CA ILE A 143 -28.72 -25.87 18.11
C ILE A 143 -28.92 -27.12 18.98
N ARG A 144 -27.86 -27.63 19.64
CA ARG A 144 -27.98 -28.79 20.52
C ARG A 144 -28.91 -28.55 21.72
N ARG A 145 -28.95 -27.33 22.25
CA ARG A 145 -29.88 -26.97 23.33
C ARG A 145 -31.32 -26.96 22.83
N GLU A 146 -31.56 -26.46 21.62
CA GLU A 146 -32.88 -26.47 20.98
C GLU A 146 -33.36 -27.91 20.74
N GLU A 147 -32.52 -28.76 20.15
CA GLU A 147 -32.79 -30.19 19.95
C GLU A 147 -33.10 -30.92 21.27
N ALA A 148 -32.30 -30.66 22.32
CA ALA A 148 -32.55 -31.24 23.64
C ALA A 148 -33.88 -30.74 24.25
N HIS A 149 -34.22 -29.47 24.04
CA HIS A 149 -35.49 -28.90 24.48
C HIS A 149 -36.69 -29.48 23.73
N GLU A 150 -36.56 -29.74 22.43
CA GLU A 150 -37.61 -30.38 21.61
C GLU A 150 -37.84 -31.84 22.02
N LEU A 151 -36.76 -32.58 22.29
CA LEU A 151 -36.83 -33.96 22.82
C LEU A 151 -37.44 -34.01 24.23
N ASP A 152 -37.20 -33.01 25.08
CA ASP A 152 -37.83 -32.93 26.40
C ASP A 152 -39.32 -32.57 26.31
N LYS A 153 -39.72 -31.73 25.32
CA LYS A 153 -41.14 -31.44 25.05
C LYS A 153 -41.90 -32.65 24.54
N SER A 154 -41.30 -33.50 23.72
CA SER A 154 -41.96 -34.70 23.18
C SER A 154 -42.12 -35.83 24.21
N LYS A 155 -41.30 -35.84 25.28
CA LYS A 155 -41.40 -36.80 26.39
C LYS A 155 -42.35 -36.38 27.50
N ARG A 156 -42.76 -35.11 27.55
CA ARG A 156 -43.77 -34.64 28.52
C ARG A 156 -45.14 -35.07 28.02
N ASP A 157 -45.83 -35.89 28.80
CA ASP A 157 -47.23 -36.22 28.53
C ASP A 157 -48.03 -34.92 28.31
N PRO A 158 -48.94 -34.89 27.32
CA PRO A 158 -49.78 -33.72 27.11
C PRO A 158 -50.50 -33.43 28.43
N LYS A 159 -50.34 -32.22 28.96
CA LYS A 159 -51.04 -31.79 30.16
C LYS A 159 -52.54 -31.80 29.84
N ILE A 160 -53.20 -32.90 30.18
CA ILE A 160 -54.66 -32.96 30.17
C ILE A 160 -55.11 -32.01 31.27
N PHE A 161 -55.69 -30.89 30.86
CA PHE A 161 -56.27 -29.91 31.77
C PHE A 161 -57.57 -30.51 32.31
N THR A 162 -57.48 -31.29 33.38
CA THR A 162 -58.67 -31.75 34.08
C THR A 162 -59.23 -30.57 34.87
N PHE A 163 -60.43 -30.12 34.52
CA PHE A 163 -61.17 -29.16 35.35
C PHE A 163 -61.49 -29.82 36.69
N ASP A 164 -60.98 -29.23 37.77
CA ASP A 164 -61.24 -29.64 39.14
C ASP A 164 -62.68 -29.24 39.48
N THR A 165 -63.67 -30.08 39.16
CA THR A 165 -65.04 -29.91 39.66
C THR A 165 -65.06 -30.37 41.12
N ARG A 166 -64.52 -29.53 42.01
CA ARG A 166 -64.76 -29.62 43.45
C ARG A 166 -66.23 -29.31 43.71
N ASP A 167 -66.92 -30.32 44.25
CA ASP A 167 -68.14 -30.22 45.05
C ASP A 167 -69.18 -29.18 44.57
N PHE A 168 -69.90 -29.52 43.50
CA PHE A 168 -71.21 -28.92 43.24
C PHE A 168 -72.28 -30.02 43.32
N GLU A 169 -72.98 -30.05 44.45
CA GLU A 169 -74.18 -30.85 44.63
C GLU A 169 -75.17 -30.53 43.50
N ARG A 170 -75.59 -31.56 42.76
CA ARG A 170 -76.69 -31.45 41.79
C ARG A 170 -77.98 -31.20 42.55
N THR A 171 -78.31 -29.95 42.78
CA THR A 171 -79.67 -29.52 43.11
C THR A 171 -80.32 -28.95 41.85
N GLY A 172 -81.48 -29.49 41.51
CA GLY A 172 -82.20 -29.22 40.27
C GLY A 172 -82.78 -27.80 40.23
N GLN A 173 -82.00 -26.87 39.69
CA GLN A 173 -82.50 -25.63 39.11
C GLN A 173 -81.80 -25.42 37.76
N GLU A 174 -82.64 -25.38 36.72
CA GLU A 174 -82.29 -25.36 35.31
C GLU A 174 -81.51 -24.09 34.90
N ASP A 175 -80.50 -24.31 34.06
CA ASP A 175 -80.31 -23.61 32.78
C ASP A 175 -80.08 -22.10 32.73
N ALA A 176 -79.18 -21.55 33.55
CA ALA A 176 -78.60 -20.23 33.28
C ALA A 176 -77.38 -20.30 32.32
N GLY A 177 -76.45 -21.24 32.53
CA GLY A 177 -75.17 -21.29 31.80
C GLY A 177 -75.22 -21.92 30.41
N LEU A 178 -76.05 -22.95 30.22
CA LEU A 178 -76.26 -23.59 28.90
C LEU A 178 -77.11 -22.72 27.97
N SER A 179 -77.95 -21.85 28.54
CA SER A 179 -78.75 -20.85 27.80
C SER A 179 -77.87 -19.78 27.14
N GLU A 180 -76.84 -19.29 27.83
CA GLU A 180 -75.89 -18.31 27.30
C GLU A 180 -75.03 -18.89 26.16
N LEU A 181 -74.55 -20.13 26.32
CA LEU A 181 -73.76 -20.83 25.28
C LEU A 181 -74.58 -21.14 24.03
N ARG A 182 -75.86 -21.52 24.20
CA ARG A 182 -76.78 -21.75 23.08
C ARG A 182 -77.12 -20.45 22.33
N LYS A 183 -77.30 -19.33 23.05
CA LYS A 183 -77.51 -18.00 22.45
C LYS A 183 -76.28 -17.53 21.66
N LEU A 184 -75.08 -17.79 22.16
CA LEU A 184 -73.82 -17.48 21.46
C LEU A 184 -73.63 -18.31 20.20
N TYR A 185 -73.96 -19.61 20.26
CA TYR A 185 -73.85 -20.52 19.11
C TYR A 185 -74.85 -20.17 18.00
N GLU A 186 -76.10 -19.83 18.34
CA GLU A 186 -77.12 -19.35 17.38
C GLU A 186 -76.73 -18.00 16.76
N ARG A 187 -76.05 -17.12 17.50
CA ARG A 187 -75.66 -15.78 17.03
C ARG A 187 -74.56 -15.81 15.96
N TYR A 188 -73.67 -16.79 16.02
CA TYR A 188 -72.53 -16.93 15.09
C TYR A 188 -72.73 -18.06 14.06
N LYS A 189 -73.90 -18.70 14.05
CA LYS A 189 -74.31 -19.62 13.00
C LYS A 189 -74.80 -18.83 11.77
N LYS A 190 -73.86 -18.25 11.04
CA LYS A 190 -74.02 -17.84 9.63
C LYS A 190 -72.76 -18.22 8.87
#